data_AF-A0A817EA45-F1
#
_entry.id   AF-A0A817EA45-F1
#
_cell.length_a   1.000
_cell.length_b   1.000
_cell.length_c   1.000
_cell.angle_alpha   90.00
_cell.angle_beta   90.00
_cell.angle_gamma   90.00
#
_symmetry.space_group_name_H-M   'P 1'
#
loop_
_entity.id
_entity.type
_entity.pdbx_description
1 polymer ?
#
loop_
_entity_poly.entity_id
_entity_poly.type
_entity_poly.pdbx_seq_one_letter_code
_entity_poly.pdbx_strand_id
1 'polypeptide(L)'
;MIMMKVQHGVLAVMEGETTEWTGELSRDAETILHQHAIQGGITDIQRSMCRWIAYSKKHSEHILTHKLLLSVTEQLEQTWKPTSLSRDESDMLREAFTLFINHCFKQLTKIRELFPAANKTSMERLEQILTILMKLHSMEVFRHCCPFQNSLQHELTSIIKTGTIEWFDRIATQITKPRLRSDEDTLRNTSELRKLVLSAYLSEY
;
A
#
# COMPACT_ATOMS: atom_id res chain seq x y z
N MET A 1 21.57 5.58 12.00
CA MET A 1 22.50 6.08 10.95
C MET A 1 22.22 5.46 9.57
N ILE A 2 22.10 4.14 9.41
CA ILE A 2 21.84 3.53 8.08
C ILE A 2 20.45 3.81 7.53
N MET A 3 19.40 3.81 8.36
CA MET A 3 18.06 4.22 7.91
C MET A 3 18.07 5.63 7.29
N MET A 4 18.78 6.59 7.91
CA MET A 4 18.98 7.95 7.36
C MET A 4 19.80 7.97 6.06
N LYS A 5 20.79 7.07 5.91
CA LYS A 5 21.60 6.98 4.68
C LYS A 5 20.87 6.31 3.53
N VAL A 6 20.06 5.29 3.81
CA VAL A 6 19.16 4.68 2.83
C VAL A 6 18.11 5.70 2.39
N GLN A 7 17.52 6.44 3.32
CA GLN A 7 16.60 7.55 2.98
C GLN A 7 17.28 8.65 2.14
N HIS A 8 18.50 9.06 2.48
CA HIS A 8 19.25 10.03 1.68
C HIS A 8 19.59 9.51 0.28
N GLY A 9 20.01 8.25 0.15
CA GLY A 9 20.30 7.63 -1.16
C GLY A 9 19.05 7.55 -2.04
N VAL A 10 17.90 7.23 -1.44
CA VAL A 10 16.60 7.24 -2.12
C VAL A 10 16.21 8.65 -2.59
N LEU A 11 16.44 9.67 -1.77
CA LEU A 11 16.12 11.06 -2.13
C LEU A 11 17.00 11.60 -3.25
N ALA A 12 18.32 11.35 -3.18
CA ALA A 12 19.29 11.87 -4.16
C ALA A 12 19.08 11.32 -5.59
N VAL A 13 18.58 10.08 -5.73
CA VAL A 13 18.32 9.48 -7.05
C VAL A 13 17.04 10.04 -7.70
N MET A 14 16.10 10.56 -6.92
CA MET A 14 14.79 11.00 -7.42
C MET A 14 14.71 12.49 -7.81
N GLU A 15 15.76 13.29 -7.57
CA GLU A 15 15.78 14.71 -7.96
C GLU A 15 15.91 14.94 -9.47
N GLY A 16 16.04 13.89 -10.30
CA GLY A 16 16.30 14.00 -11.74
C GLY A 16 15.36 13.27 -12.71
N GLU A 17 14.46 12.38 -12.27
CA GLU A 17 13.78 11.46 -13.19
C GLU A 17 12.25 11.41 -13.03
N THR A 18 11.53 11.61 -14.15
CA THR A 18 10.08 11.41 -14.29
C THR A 18 9.69 9.95 -14.53
N THR A 19 10.64 9.03 -14.43
CA THR A 19 10.47 7.58 -14.61
C THR A 19 10.32 6.87 -13.26
N GLU A 20 9.48 5.83 -13.22
CA GLU A 20 9.32 4.98 -12.03
C GLU A 20 10.70 4.44 -11.60
N TRP A 21 11.18 4.88 -10.44
CA TRP A 21 12.48 4.45 -9.95
C TRP A 21 12.48 2.94 -9.67
N THR A 22 13.48 2.26 -10.20
CA THR A 22 13.63 0.79 -10.12
C THR A 22 14.15 0.33 -8.76
N GLY A 23 14.58 1.25 -7.89
CA GLY A 23 15.17 0.95 -6.59
C GLY A 23 16.66 0.63 -6.64
N GLU A 24 17.28 0.73 -7.82
CA GLU A 24 18.71 0.56 -7.99
C GLU A 24 19.45 1.78 -7.45
N LEU A 25 20.43 1.53 -6.59
CA LEU A 25 21.35 2.54 -6.09
C LEU A 25 22.60 2.55 -6.99
N SER A 26 23.30 3.68 -7.04
CA SER A 26 24.60 3.72 -7.71
C SER A 26 25.58 2.74 -7.03
N ARG A 27 26.54 2.21 -7.80
CA ARG A 27 27.56 1.30 -7.26
C ARG A 27 28.31 1.90 -6.06
N ASP A 28 28.54 3.20 -6.09
CA ASP A 28 29.20 3.91 -4.99
C ASP A 28 28.32 3.92 -3.74
N ALA A 29 27.01 4.20 -3.90
CA ALA A 29 26.06 4.16 -2.78
C ALA A 29 25.92 2.74 -2.21
N GLU A 30 25.86 1.71 -3.05
CA GLU A 30 25.86 0.31 -2.61
C GLU A 30 27.14 -0.04 -1.85
N THR A 31 28.29 0.39 -2.35
CA THR A 31 29.59 0.16 -1.71
C THR A 31 29.65 0.83 -0.34
N ILE A 32 29.19 2.08 -0.23
CA ILE A 32 29.13 2.80 1.05
C ILE A 32 28.21 2.10 2.05
N LEU A 33 27.02 1.67 1.61
CA LEU A 33 26.08 0.93 2.46
C LEU A 33 26.67 -0.42 2.90
N HIS A 34 27.35 -1.12 2.00
CA HIS A 34 27.99 -2.40 2.29
C HIS A 34 29.12 -2.24 3.31
N GLN A 35 30.02 -1.27 3.11
CA GLN A 35 31.10 -0.96 4.05
C GLN A 35 30.57 -0.57 5.43
N HIS A 36 29.53 0.26 5.48
CA HIS A 36 28.90 0.61 6.76
C HIS A 36 28.24 -0.57 7.46
N ALA A 37 27.63 -1.49 6.71
CA ALA A 37 27.06 -2.69 7.30
C ALA A 37 28.14 -3.59 7.91
N ILE A 38 29.29 -3.75 7.23
CA ILE A 38 30.44 -4.50 7.76
C ILE A 38 30.97 -3.83 9.03
N GLN A 39 31.24 -2.53 8.98
CA GLN A 39 31.80 -1.78 10.13
C GLN A 39 30.85 -1.74 11.33
N GLY A 40 29.54 -1.73 11.09
CA GLY A 40 28.52 -1.71 12.11
C GLY A 40 28.08 -3.09 12.61
N GLY A 41 28.62 -4.18 12.06
CA GLY A 41 28.19 -5.55 12.41
C GLY A 41 26.73 -5.83 12.08
N ILE A 42 26.22 -5.25 10.99
CA ILE A 42 24.79 -5.30 10.66
C ILE A 42 24.48 -6.57 9.88
N THR A 43 23.53 -7.32 10.40
CA THR A 43 23.09 -8.60 9.84
C THR A 43 22.29 -8.40 8.56
N ASP A 44 22.19 -9.46 7.76
CA ASP A 44 21.43 -9.40 6.50
C ASP A 44 19.94 -9.10 6.74
N ILE A 45 19.35 -9.65 7.82
CA ILE A 45 17.96 -9.35 8.19
C ILE A 45 17.78 -7.88 8.58
N GLN A 46 18.72 -7.27 9.31
CA GLN A 46 18.67 -5.86 9.66
C GLN A 46 18.78 -4.97 8.41
N ARG A 47 19.58 -5.38 7.42
CA ARG A 47 19.67 -4.69 6.13
C ARG A 47 18.36 -4.80 5.34
N SER A 48 17.78 -6.00 5.25
CA SER A 48 16.49 -6.23 4.59
C SER A 48 15.36 -5.45 5.26
N MET A 49 15.33 -5.43 6.59
CA MET A 49 14.39 -4.64 7.39
C MET A 49 14.54 -3.14 7.09
N CYS A 50 15.76 -2.60 7.12
CA CYS A 50 15.99 -1.19 6.80
C CYS A 50 15.53 -0.82 5.38
N ARG A 51 15.80 -1.69 4.40
CA ARG A 51 15.34 -1.52 3.02
C ARG A 51 13.82 -1.50 2.95
N TRP A 52 13.17 -2.49 3.55
CA TRP A 52 11.72 -2.58 3.58
C TRP A 52 11.09 -1.31 4.18
N ILE A 53 11.57 -0.87 5.35
CA ILE A 53 11.05 0.32 6.04
C ILE A 53 11.22 1.59 5.18
N ALA A 54 12.39 1.76 4.57
CA ALA A 54 12.65 2.93 3.72
C ALA A 54 11.76 2.93 2.47
N TYR A 55 11.68 1.80 1.76
CA TYR A 55 10.93 1.71 0.51
C TYR A 55 9.42 1.74 0.71
N SER A 56 8.88 1.07 1.74
CA SER A 56 7.45 1.08 2.02
C SER A 56 6.94 2.48 2.39
N LYS A 57 7.72 3.21 3.21
CA LYS A 57 7.45 4.61 3.53
C LYS A 57 7.51 5.48 2.27
N LYS A 58 8.57 5.33 1.46
CA LYS A 58 8.74 6.13 0.24
C LYS A 58 7.65 5.84 -0.80
N HIS A 59 7.19 4.60 -0.93
CA HIS A 59 6.09 4.24 -1.83
C HIS A 59 4.79 5.00 -1.51
N SER A 60 4.59 5.37 -0.24
CA SER A 60 3.44 6.16 0.18
C SER A 60 3.55 7.64 -0.25
N GLU A 61 4.75 8.13 -0.55
CA GLU A 61 5.04 9.49 -1.01
C GLU A 61 5.15 9.57 -2.54
N HIS A 62 5.76 8.56 -3.17
CA HIS A 62 5.98 8.47 -4.61
C HIS A 62 5.73 7.05 -5.11
N ILE A 63 5.26 6.92 -6.35
CA ILE A 63 4.99 5.61 -6.95
C ILE A 63 6.33 4.90 -7.22
N LEU A 64 6.73 4.00 -6.33
CA LEU A 64 7.79 3.03 -6.59
C LEU A 64 7.26 1.86 -7.42
N THR A 65 8.12 1.27 -8.24
CA THR A 65 7.78 0.09 -9.02
C THR A 65 7.32 -1.04 -8.10
N HIS A 66 6.15 -1.62 -8.38
CA HIS A 66 5.62 -2.72 -7.56
C HIS A 66 6.57 -3.93 -7.46
N LYS A 67 7.30 -4.21 -8.53
CA LYS A 67 8.35 -5.25 -8.58
C LYS A 67 9.43 -5.04 -7.50
N LEU A 68 9.82 -3.79 -7.24
CA LEU A 68 10.78 -3.46 -6.20
C LEU A 68 10.22 -3.78 -4.82
N LEU A 69 8.97 -3.38 -4.54
CA LEU A 69 8.35 -3.65 -3.25
C LEU A 69 8.18 -5.14 -2.98
N LEU A 70 7.79 -5.92 -3.99
CA LEU A 70 7.74 -7.37 -3.87
C LEU A 70 9.12 -7.96 -3.58
N SER A 71 10.16 -7.55 -4.32
CA SER A 71 11.50 -8.11 -4.15
C SER A 71 12.08 -7.81 -2.76
N VAL A 72 11.87 -6.62 -2.21
CA VAL A 72 12.34 -6.28 -0.86
C VAL A 72 11.52 -6.97 0.23
N THR A 73 10.24 -7.25 -0.04
CA THR A 73 9.37 -8.03 0.85
C THR A 73 9.80 -9.50 0.88
N GLU A 74 10.16 -10.07 -0.27
CA GLU A 74 10.68 -11.44 -0.37
C GLU A 74 12.06 -11.58 0.28
N GLN A 75 12.98 -10.62 0.07
CA GLN A 75 14.29 -10.61 0.73
C GLN A 75 14.15 -10.53 2.26
N LEU A 76 13.20 -9.74 2.75
CA LEU A 76 12.90 -9.66 4.18
C LEU A 76 12.46 -11.01 4.75
N GLU A 77 11.54 -11.70 4.07
CA GLU A 77 11.10 -13.04 4.50
C GLU A 77 12.25 -14.06 4.46
N GLN A 78 13.01 -14.09 3.37
CA GLN A 78 14.09 -15.07 3.17
C GLN A 78 15.22 -14.94 4.19
N THR A 79 15.50 -13.71 4.65
CA THR A 79 16.58 -13.44 5.60
C THR A 79 16.13 -13.61 7.06
N TRP A 80 14.83 -13.71 7.31
CA TRP A 80 14.28 -13.76 8.66
C TRP A 80 14.39 -15.14 9.30
N LYS A 81 14.63 -15.13 10.62
CA LYS A 81 14.53 -16.30 11.52
C LYS A 81 13.90 -15.86 12.85
N PRO A 82 13.24 -16.77 13.61
CA PRO A 82 12.49 -16.45 14.83
C PRO A 82 13.22 -15.66 15.94
N THR A 83 14.56 -15.65 15.94
CA THR A 83 15.40 -14.94 16.93
C THR A 83 16.37 -13.95 16.29
N SER A 84 16.20 -13.67 15.00
CA SER A 84 17.13 -12.84 14.23
C SER A 84 16.93 -11.33 14.40
N LEU A 85 15.81 -10.93 14.99
CA LEU A 85 15.48 -9.54 15.33
C LEU A 85 15.29 -9.40 16.84
N SER A 86 15.80 -8.29 17.38
CA SER A 86 15.47 -7.85 18.73
C SER A 86 14.01 -7.41 18.83
N ARG A 87 13.53 -7.21 20.06
CA ARG A 87 12.18 -6.70 20.32
C ARG A 87 11.96 -5.32 19.70
N ASP A 88 12.91 -4.41 19.87
CA ASP A 88 12.81 -3.04 19.36
C ASP A 88 12.81 -3.01 17.83
N GLU A 89 13.60 -3.88 17.20
CA GLU A 89 13.59 -4.04 15.74
C GLU A 89 12.27 -4.61 15.23
N SER A 90 11.73 -5.61 15.92
CA SER A 90 10.42 -6.18 15.60
C SER A 90 9.31 -5.14 15.76
N ASP A 91 9.38 -4.29 16.79
CA ASP A 91 8.43 -3.19 17.02
C ASP A 91 8.52 -2.13 15.89
N MET A 92 9.73 -1.73 15.48
CA MET A 92 9.93 -0.83 14.34
C MET A 92 9.39 -1.41 13.03
N LEU A 93 9.63 -2.70 12.79
CA LEU A 93 9.14 -3.36 11.58
C LEU A 93 7.60 -3.49 11.59
N ARG A 94 7.00 -3.81 12.75
CA ARG A 94 5.53 -3.82 12.94
C ARG A 94 4.91 -2.47 12.62
N GLU A 95 5.47 -1.39 13.15
CA GLU A 95 4.96 -0.03 12.89
C GLU A 95 4.96 0.26 11.39
N ALA A 96 6.07 -0.05 10.74
CA ALA A 96 6.24 0.22 9.33
C ALA A 96 5.28 -0.66 8.47
N PHE A 97 5.09 -1.95 8.80
CA PHE A 97 4.05 -2.80 8.19
C PHE A 97 2.66 -2.18 8.33
N THR A 98 2.33 -1.74 9.54
CA THR A 98 1.01 -1.17 9.86
C THR A 98 0.76 0.11 9.05
N LEU A 99 1.75 1.00 8.95
CA LEU A 99 1.64 2.22 8.15
C LEU A 99 1.40 1.92 6.67
N PHE A 100 2.13 0.95 6.11
CA PHE A 100 1.98 0.57 4.71
C PHE A 100 0.61 -0.09 4.43
N ILE A 101 0.17 -1.01 5.30
CA ILE A 101 -1.14 -1.66 5.16
C ILE A 101 -2.27 -0.64 5.27
N ASN A 102 -2.21 0.27 6.25
CA ASN A 102 -3.19 1.33 6.40
C ASN A 102 -3.25 2.26 5.17
N HIS A 103 -2.08 2.57 4.58
CA HIS A 103 -2.03 3.32 3.33
C HIS A 103 -2.74 2.58 2.19
N CYS A 104 -2.48 1.28 2.01
CA CYS A 104 -3.15 0.45 1.00
C CYS A 104 -4.66 0.39 1.24
N PHE A 105 -5.07 0.09 2.47
CA PHE A 105 -6.47 0.00 2.87
C PHE A 105 -7.23 1.30 2.64
N LYS A 106 -6.62 2.45 2.94
CA LYS A 106 -7.22 3.77 2.65
C LYS A 106 -7.48 3.98 1.15
N GLN A 107 -6.61 3.46 0.28
CA GLN A 107 -6.86 3.49 -1.17
C GLN A 107 -8.02 2.55 -1.55
N LEU A 108 -8.06 1.35 -0.96
CA LEU A 108 -9.13 0.37 -1.20
C LEU A 108 -10.51 0.82 -0.70
N THR A 109 -10.59 1.65 0.36
CA THR A 109 -11.85 2.30 0.75
C THR A 109 -12.43 3.14 -0.39
N LYS A 110 -11.58 3.66 -1.29
CA LYS A 110 -11.97 4.48 -2.45
C LYS A 110 -11.86 3.71 -3.76
N ILE A 111 -12.02 2.39 -3.74
CA ILE A 111 -11.76 1.51 -4.90
C ILE A 111 -12.48 1.96 -6.17
N ARG A 112 -13.73 2.41 -6.08
CA ARG A 112 -14.55 2.87 -7.22
C ARG A 112 -14.04 4.18 -7.83
N GLU A 113 -13.36 5.01 -7.05
CA GLU A 113 -12.84 6.32 -7.47
C GLU A 113 -11.41 6.21 -8.00
N LEU A 114 -10.57 5.43 -7.33
CA LEU A 114 -9.14 5.32 -7.64
C LEU A 114 -8.84 4.25 -8.70
N PHE A 115 -9.68 3.21 -8.79
CA PHE A 115 -9.46 2.06 -9.67
C PHE A 115 -10.69 1.78 -10.56
N PRO A 116 -11.07 2.72 -11.44
CA PRO A 116 -12.20 2.51 -12.33
C PRO A 116 -11.92 1.36 -13.31
N ALA A 117 -12.87 0.42 -13.42
CA ALA A 117 -12.71 -0.80 -14.22
C ALA A 117 -12.38 -0.56 -15.71
N ALA A 118 -12.75 0.60 -16.26
CA ALA A 118 -12.42 0.98 -17.64
C ALA A 118 -10.94 1.36 -17.83
N ASN A 119 -10.22 1.67 -16.76
CA ASN A 119 -8.82 2.08 -16.81
C ASN A 119 -7.91 0.90 -16.42
N LYS A 120 -7.32 0.28 -17.45
CA LYS A 120 -6.42 -0.87 -17.31
C LYS A 120 -5.24 -0.59 -16.36
N THR A 121 -4.58 0.55 -16.47
CA THR A 121 -3.44 0.92 -15.61
C THR A 121 -3.85 1.01 -14.14
N SER A 122 -5.05 1.53 -13.87
CA SER A 122 -5.56 1.58 -12.49
C SER A 122 -5.87 0.17 -11.96
N MET A 123 -6.40 -0.72 -12.79
CA MET A 123 -6.66 -2.11 -12.41
C MET A 123 -5.36 -2.89 -12.17
N GLU A 124 -4.32 -2.67 -12.99
CA GLU A 124 -2.99 -3.24 -12.75
C GLU A 124 -2.42 -2.76 -11.40
N ARG A 125 -2.58 -1.47 -11.06
CA ARG A 125 -2.17 -0.95 -9.74
C ARG A 125 -2.96 -1.56 -8.58
N LEU A 126 -4.26 -1.81 -8.77
CA LEU A 126 -5.09 -2.50 -7.77
C LEU A 126 -4.61 -3.93 -7.54
N GLU A 127 -4.39 -4.70 -8.61
CA GLU A 127 -3.86 -6.07 -8.55
C GLU A 127 -2.52 -6.13 -7.82
N GLN A 128 -1.64 -5.19 -8.15
CA GLN A 128 -0.37 -4.99 -7.48
C GLN A 128 -0.58 -4.78 -5.97
N ILE A 129 -1.37 -3.79 -5.54
CA ILE A 129 -1.63 -3.55 -4.10
C ILE A 129 -2.11 -4.84 -3.39
N LEU A 130 -3.05 -5.56 -3.99
CA LEU A 130 -3.59 -6.80 -3.43
C LEU A 130 -2.52 -7.90 -3.33
N THR A 131 -1.62 -7.99 -4.30
CA THR A 131 -0.54 -8.99 -4.33
C THR A 131 0.45 -8.77 -3.18
N ILE A 132 0.88 -7.52 -2.91
CA ILE A 132 1.74 -7.25 -1.75
C ILE A 132 1.00 -7.54 -0.44
N LEU A 133 -0.26 -7.13 -0.31
CA LEU A 133 -1.04 -7.41 0.90
C LEU A 133 -1.14 -8.92 1.15
N MET A 134 -1.44 -9.71 0.13
CA MET A 134 -1.45 -11.16 0.23
C MET A 134 -0.08 -11.72 0.63
N LYS A 135 0.99 -11.21 0.03
CA LYS A 135 2.36 -11.63 0.35
C LYS A 135 2.68 -11.35 1.83
N LEU A 136 2.42 -10.13 2.31
CA LEU A 136 2.64 -9.76 3.71
C LEU A 136 1.88 -10.66 4.69
N HIS A 137 0.58 -10.88 4.47
CA HIS A 137 -0.21 -11.72 5.37
C HIS A 137 0.20 -13.20 5.35
N SER A 138 0.92 -13.65 4.32
CA SER A 138 1.47 -15.02 4.24
C SER A 138 2.82 -15.20 4.96
N MET A 139 3.54 -14.11 5.23
CA MET A 139 4.90 -14.14 5.75
C MET A 139 4.98 -14.56 7.22
N GLU A 140 6.03 -15.31 7.57
CA GLU A 140 6.34 -15.67 8.96
C GLU A 140 6.82 -14.45 9.75
N VAL A 141 7.68 -13.60 9.17
CA VAL A 141 8.13 -12.38 9.85
C VAL A 141 6.97 -11.45 10.16
N PHE A 142 5.99 -11.35 9.26
CA PHE A 142 4.81 -10.53 9.47
C PHE A 142 3.96 -11.06 10.64
N ARG A 143 3.68 -12.38 10.67
CA ARG A 143 2.95 -13.02 11.78
C ARG A 143 3.69 -12.90 13.10
N HIS A 144 5.02 -12.97 13.07
CA HIS A 144 5.83 -12.78 14.27
C HIS A 144 5.74 -11.35 14.81
N CYS A 145 5.88 -10.34 13.95
CA CYS A 145 5.77 -8.94 14.34
C CYS A 145 4.32 -8.53 14.68
N CYS A 146 3.32 -9.18 14.07
CA CYS A 146 1.91 -8.81 14.14
C CYS A 146 1.01 -10.04 14.47
N PRO A 147 1.10 -10.61 15.69
CA PRO A 147 0.49 -11.91 16.00
C PRO A 147 -1.05 -11.91 16.09
N PHE A 148 -1.68 -10.75 16.30
CA PHE A 148 -3.13 -10.62 16.49
C PHE A 148 -3.84 -9.95 15.30
N GLN A 149 -3.25 -10.04 14.12
CA GLN A 149 -3.86 -9.47 12.91
C GLN A 149 -5.08 -10.28 12.47
N ASN A 150 -6.09 -9.56 11.98
CA ASN A 150 -7.25 -10.18 11.35
C ASN A 150 -6.82 -10.89 10.06
N SER A 151 -7.65 -11.82 9.56
CA SER A 151 -7.43 -12.36 8.23
C SER A 151 -7.58 -11.24 7.20
N LEU A 152 -6.72 -11.23 6.18
CA LEU A 152 -6.78 -10.24 5.11
C LEU A 152 -8.17 -10.18 4.47
N GLN A 153 -8.84 -11.32 4.29
CA GLN A 153 -10.20 -11.37 3.76
C GLN A 153 -11.22 -10.63 4.64
N HIS A 154 -11.12 -10.78 5.96
CA HIS A 154 -12.00 -10.08 6.89
C HIS A 154 -11.80 -8.56 6.80
N GLU A 155 -10.55 -8.11 6.78
CA GLU A 155 -10.22 -6.68 6.66
C GLU A 155 -10.68 -6.11 5.32
N LEU A 156 -10.36 -6.77 4.21
CA LEU A 156 -10.79 -6.35 2.87
C LEU A 156 -12.31 -6.25 2.77
N THR A 157 -13.04 -7.23 3.31
CA THR A 157 -14.51 -7.22 3.32
C THR A 157 -15.03 -6.01 4.10
N SER A 158 -14.46 -5.74 5.27
CA SER A 158 -14.83 -4.59 6.11
C SER A 158 -14.58 -3.27 5.38
N ILE A 159 -13.38 -3.11 4.83
CA ILE A 159 -12.94 -1.90 4.13
C ILE A 159 -13.80 -1.60 2.89
N ILE A 160 -14.07 -2.62 2.08
CA ILE A 160 -14.89 -2.48 0.86
C ILE A 160 -16.32 -2.11 1.22
N LYS A 161 -16.89 -2.72 2.27
CA LYS A 161 -18.23 -2.36 2.78
C LYS A 161 -18.27 -0.91 3.25
N THR A 162 -17.34 -0.51 4.10
CA THR A 162 -17.23 0.88 4.59
C THR A 162 -17.08 1.86 3.43
N GLY A 163 -16.16 1.57 2.50
CA GLY A 163 -15.96 2.42 1.32
C GLY A 163 -17.16 2.54 0.40
N THR A 164 -17.93 1.45 0.26
CA THR A 164 -19.17 1.43 -0.53
C THR A 164 -20.25 2.28 0.12
N ILE A 165 -20.42 2.19 1.44
CA ILE A 165 -21.37 3.00 2.21
C ILE A 165 -20.98 4.49 2.11
N GLU A 166 -19.71 4.83 2.37
CA GLU A 166 -19.21 6.21 2.28
C GLU A 166 -19.40 6.82 0.88
N TRP A 167 -19.11 6.02 -0.16
CA TRP A 167 -19.33 6.44 -1.54
C TRP A 167 -20.81 6.68 -1.81
N PHE A 168 -21.70 5.78 -1.37
CA PHE A 168 -23.14 5.88 -1.58
C PHE A 168 -23.71 7.11 -0.88
N ASP A 169 -23.39 7.32 0.40
CA ASP A 169 -23.87 8.46 1.18
C ASP A 169 -23.45 9.80 0.55
N ARG A 170 -22.22 9.87 0.04
CA ARG A 170 -21.72 11.05 -0.66
C ARG A 170 -22.49 11.32 -1.95
N ILE A 171 -22.75 10.29 -2.76
CA ILE A 171 -23.53 10.42 -4.00
C ILE A 171 -24.98 10.80 -3.68
N ALA A 172 -25.63 10.12 -2.73
CA ALA A 172 -26.99 10.43 -2.30
C ALA A 172 -27.10 11.87 -1.79
N THR A 173 -26.14 12.35 -1.00
CA THR A 173 -26.10 13.74 -0.53
C THR A 173 -25.91 14.72 -1.69
N GLN A 174 -25.07 14.41 -2.68
CA GLN A 174 -24.88 15.27 -3.86
C GLN A 174 -26.15 15.38 -4.71
N ILE A 175 -26.89 14.28 -4.83
CA ILE A 175 -28.15 14.20 -5.59
C ILE A 175 -29.30 14.90 -4.84
N THR A 176 -29.33 14.79 -3.51
CA THR A 176 -30.43 15.28 -2.65
C THR A 176 -30.22 16.73 -2.18
N LYS A 177 -29.05 17.34 -2.44
CA LYS A 177 -28.84 18.77 -2.18
C LYS A 177 -29.89 19.60 -2.92
N PRO A 178 -30.66 20.46 -2.22
CA PRO A 178 -31.66 21.31 -2.85
C PRO A 178 -30.95 22.45 -3.59
N ARG A 179 -30.41 22.17 -4.78
CA ARG A 179 -30.31 23.21 -5.80
C ARG A 179 -31.74 23.43 -6.25
N LEU A 180 -32.26 24.65 -6.15
CA LEU A 180 -33.57 25.08 -6.69
C LEU A 180 -33.83 24.39 -8.05
N ARG A 181 -34.59 23.30 -8.11
CA ARG A 181 -34.66 22.48 -9.33
C ARG A 181 -36.03 21.85 -9.56
N SER A 182 -36.37 21.81 -10.85
CA SER A 182 -37.63 21.40 -11.49
C SER A 182 -37.85 19.88 -11.39
N ASP A 183 -39.09 19.42 -11.53
CA ASP A 183 -39.49 17.99 -11.47
C ASP A 183 -38.69 17.07 -12.41
N GLU A 184 -38.18 17.62 -13.51
CA GLU A 184 -37.33 16.92 -14.49
C GLU A 184 -35.96 16.50 -13.91
N ASP A 185 -35.39 17.32 -13.01
CA ASP A 185 -34.15 16.99 -12.30
C ASP A 185 -34.39 15.85 -11.28
N THR A 186 -35.57 15.81 -10.64
CA THR A 186 -35.95 14.75 -9.70
C THR A 186 -36.09 13.40 -10.40
N LEU A 187 -36.70 13.37 -11.60
CA LEU A 187 -36.81 12.19 -12.44
C LEU A 187 -35.44 11.70 -12.94
N ARG A 188 -34.56 12.62 -13.33
CA ARG A 188 -33.19 12.28 -13.72
C ARG A 188 -32.41 11.68 -12.56
N ASN A 189 -32.50 12.29 -11.38
CA ASN A 189 -31.84 11.84 -10.16
C ASN A 189 -32.28 10.44 -9.71
N THR A 190 -33.58 10.17 -9.73
CA THR A 190 -34.12 8.84 -9.41
C THR A 190 -33.68 7.78 -10.43
N SER A 191 -33.59 8.14 -11.71
CA SER A 191 -33.07 7.23 -12.75
C SER A 191 -31.58 6.89 -12.55
N GLU A 192 -30.76 7.86 -12.12
CA GLU A 192 -29.34 7.65 -11.83
C GLU A 192 -29.14 6.81 -10.56
N LEU A 193 -29.90 7.07 -9.49
CA LEU A 193 -29.89 6.21 -8.29
C LEU A 193 -30.24 4.76 -8.63
N ARG A 194 -31.24 4.54 -9.49
CA ARG A 194 -31.64 3.20 -9.93
C ARG A 194 -30.51 2.49 -10.69
N LYS A 195 -29.81 3.19 -11.58
CA LYS A 195 -28.64 2.63 -12.30
C LYS A 195 -27.50 2.27 -11.35
N LEU A 196 -27.24 3.11 -10.35
CA LEU A 196 -26.19 2.87 -9.37
C LEU A 196 -26.49 1.64 -8.49
N VAL A 197 -27.73 1.52 -8.00
CA VAL A 197 -28.18 0.34 -7.23
C VAL A 197 -28.09 -0.93 -8.07
N LEU A 198 -28.55 -0.88 -9.33
CA LEU A 198 -28.42 -2.01 -10.27
C LEU A 198 -26.96 -2.40 -10.51
N SER A 199 -26.06 -1.42 -10.67
CA SER A 199 -24.62 -1.70 -10.85
C SER A 199 -23.97 -2.33 -9.62
N ALA A 200 -24.47 -2.03 -8.41
CA ALA A 200 -23.98 -2.64 -7.18
C ALA A 200 -24.48 -4.09 -7.03
N TYR A 201 -25.75 -4.34 -7.34
CA TYR A 201 -26.34 -5.68 -7.31
C TYR A 201 -25.77 -6.64 -8.38
N LEU A 202 -25.40 -6.11 -9.55
CA LEU A 202 -24.82 -6.91 -10.64
C LEU A 202 -23.33 -7.23 -10.45
N SER A 203 -22.65 -6.61 -9.48
CA SER A 203 -21.28 -6.99 -9.10
C SER A 203 -21.23 -8.10 -8.05
N GLU A 204 -22.38 -8.58 -7.55
CA GLU A 204 -22.48 -9.69 -6.60
C GLU A 204 -22.75 -11.06 -7.27
N TYR A 205 -22.67 -11.14 -8.60
CA TYR A 205 -22.75 -12.36 -9.42
C TYR A 205 -21.59 -12.43 -10.42
#